data_AF-A0A377IWX4-F1
#
_entry.id   AF-A0A377IWX4-F1
#
_cell.length_a   1.000
_cell.length_b   1.000
_cell.length_c   1.000
_cell.angle_alpha   90.00
_cell.angle_beta   90.00
_cell.angle_gamma   90.00
#
_symmetry.space_group_name_H-M   'P 1'
#
loop_
_entity.id
_entity.type
_entity.pdbx_description
1 polymer ?
#
loop_
_entity_poly.entity_id
_entity_poly.type
_entity_poly.pdbx_seq_one_letter_code
_entity_poly.pdbx_strand_id
1 'polypeptide(L)'
;MNHNSLQIGSILYASWGYDQTNIDFYEVTKLIGSTTLELRELGQEPIPNGFGLSGKTKPIPGNYISPPFRKRINMHGSVKINEVVWASIWSGEALYYSSYA
;
A
#
# COMPACT_ATOMS: atom_id res chain seq x y z
N MET A 1 15.18 17.99 4.04
CA MET A 1 15.40 16.55 3.81
C MET A 1 14.20 15.83 4.40
N ASN A 2 13.27 15.35 3.56
CA ASN A 2 12.00 14.81 4.02
C ASN A 2 12.22 13.45 4.69
N HIS A 3 12.28 13.47 6.02
CA HIS A 3 12.22 12.30 6.86
C HIS A 3 10.78 11.77 6.69
N ASN A 4 10.56 10.81 5.77
CA ASN A 4 9.28 10.11 5.65
C ASN A 4 9.10 9.23 6.90
N SER A 5 8.85 9.86 8.03
CA SER A 5 8.40 9.19 9.25
C SER A 5 7.02 8.63 8.96
N LEU A 6 6.90 7.31 8.95
CA LEU A 6 5.57 6.69 8.97
C LEU A 6 4.86 7.11 10.24
N GLN A 7 3.66 7.65 10.05
CA GLN A 7 2.77 8.07 11.13
C GLN A 7 1.48 7.25 11.07
N ILE A 8 0.73 7.27 12.16
CA ILE A 8 -0.63 6.71 12.16
C ILE A 8 -1.45 7.45 11.10
N GLY A 9 -2.18 6.71 10.26
CA GLY A 9 -2.91 7.21 9.10
C GLY A 9 -2.08 7.27 7.81
N SER A 10 -0.78 6.94 7.84
CA SER A 10 0.00 6.77 6.61
C SER A 10 -0.48 5.56 5.84
N ILE A 11 -0.60 5.69 4.52
CA ILE A 11 -0.96 4.57 3.65
C ILE A 11 0.32 4.05 3.00
N LEU A 12 0.42 2.74 2.89
CA LEU A 12 1.42 2.03 2.09
C LEU A 12 0.70 1.30 0.97
N TYR A 13 1.42 1.05 -0.11
CA TYR A 13 0.92 0.22 -1.20
C TYR A 13 1.96 -0.82 -1.57
N ALA A 14 1.50 -2.00 -1.97
CA ALA A 14 2.33 -3.06 -2.51
C ALA A 14 1.79 -3.47 -3.87
N SER A 15 2.63 -3.49 -4.89
CA SER A 15 2.29 -4.04 -6.20
C SER A 15 2.86 -5.45 -6.35
N TRP A 16 2.02 -6.37 -6.80
CA TRP A 16 2.41 -7.74 -7.11
C TRP A 16 1.55 -8.27 -8.24
N GLY A 17 2.06 -9.23 -8.99
CA GLY A 17 1.36 -9.70 -10.17
C GLY A 17 2.33 -10.31 -11.16
N TYR A 18 1.93 -11.43 -11.75
CA TYR A 18 2.68 -12.05 -12.85
C TYR A 18 2.08 -11.64 -14.19
N ASP A 19 0.74 -11.70 -14.31
CA ASP A 19 -0.03 -11.41 -15.53
C ASP A 19 -0.98 -10.20 -15.37
N GLN A 20 -1.45 -9.94 -14.15
CA GLN A 20 -2.27 -8.78 -13.77
C GLN A 20 -1.60 -8.08 -12.58
N THR A 21 -1.41 -6.76 -12.69
CA THR A 21 -0.82 -5.93 -11.63
C THR A 21 -1.85 -5.72 -10.51
N ASN A 22 -1.83 -6.56 -9.49
CA ASN A 22 -2.59 -6.35 -8.26
C ASN A 22 -1.86 -5.32 -7.40
N ILE A 23 -2.62 -4.41 -6.80
CA ILE A 23 -2.10 -3.42 -5.86
C ILE A 23 -2.87 -3.58 -4.57
N ASP A 24 -2.19 -3.90 -3.48
CA ASP A 24 -2.80 -3.88 -2.15
C ASP A 24 -2.44 -2.58 -1.44
N PHE A 25 -3.38 -2.04 -0.69
CA PHE A 25 -3.16 -0.86 0.13
C PHE A 25 -3.24 -1.22 1.60
N TYR A 26 -2.42 -0.56 2.41
CA TYR A 26 -2.29 -0.82 3.83
C TYR A 26 -2.25 0.50 4.60
N GLU A 27 -3.10 0.68 5.60
CA GLU A 27 -3.07 1.84 6.49
C GLU A 27 -2.32 1.53 7.79
N VAL A 28 -1.46 2.46 8.22
CA VAL A 28 -0.82 2.39 9.53
C VAL A 28 -1.84 2.77 10.60
N THR A 29 -2.35 1.80 11.34
CA THR A 29 -3.28 2.05 12.45
C THR A 29 -2.56 2.35 13.76
N LYS A 30 -1.32 1.86 13.91
CA LYS A 30 -0.56 2.03 15.15
C LYS A 30 0.94 1.98 14.90
N LEU A 31 1.69 2.76 15.68
CA LEU A 31 3.14 2.65 15.76
C LEU A 31 3.52 1.87 17.02
N ILE A 32 4.32 0.82 16.84
CA ILE A 32 4.79 -0.06 17.92
C ILE A 32 6.31 0.11 18.03
N GLY A 33 6.72 1.08 18.84
CA GLY A 33 8.14 1.45 18.95
C GLY A 33 8.66 2.15 17.69
N SER A 34 9.98 2.09 17.48
CA SER A 34 10.65 2.87 16.42
C SER A 34 10.69 2.18 15.05
N THR A 35 10.51 0.87 14.99
CA THR A 35 10.65 0.07 13.75
C THR A 35 9.51 -0.90 13.49
N THR A 36 8.56 -1.07 14.41
CA THR A 36 7.40 -1.94 14.18
C THR A 36 6.14 -1.10 14.05
N LEU A 37 5.28 -1.46 13.11
CA LEU A 37 4.05 -0.77 12.79
C LEU A 37 2.93 -1.81 12.74
N GLU A 38 1.73 -1.40 13.11
CA GLU A 38 0.52 -2.16 12.85
C GLU A 38 -0.12 -1.62 11.57
N LEU A 39 -0.31 -2.52 10.61
CA LEU A 39 -0.91 -2.27 9.32
C LEU A 39 -2.26 -2.97 9.23
N ARG A 40 -3.20 -2.33 8.58
CA ARG A 40 -4.43 -2.97 8.12
C ARG A 40 -4.58 -2.84 6.63
N GLU A 41 -4.94 -3.93 5.98
CA GLU A 41 -5.29 -3.91 4.58
C GLU A 41 -6.56 -3.08 4.38
N LEU A 42 -6.49 -2.16 3.41
CA LEU A 42 -7.60 -1.33 2.98
C LEU A 42 -8.23 -1.95 1.75
N GLY A 43 -9.55 -1.94 1.73
CA GLY A 43 -10.30 -2.14 0.50
C GLY A 43 -9.95 -1.04 -0.51
N GLN A 44 -9.98 -1.42 -1.77
CA GLN A 44 -9.66 -0.54 -2.88
C GLN A 44 -10.85 -0.43 -3.82
N GLU A 45 -11.03 0.74 -4.42
CA GLU A 45 -12.03 0.94 -5.46
C GLU A 45 -11.34 1.07 -6.82
N PRO A 46 -11.61 0.15 -7.77
CA PRO A 46 -11.16 0.34 -9.14
C PRO A 46 -11.94 1.52 -9.73
N ILE A 47 -11.22 2.53 -10.20
CA ILE A 47 -11.79 3.64 -10.94
C ILE A 47 -11.94 3.17 -12.39
N PRO A 48 -13.18 2.96 -12.89
CA PRO A 48 -13.40 2.56 -14.26
C PRO A 48 -13.03 3.75 -15.17
N ASN A 49 -11.82 3.74 -15.70
CA ASN A 49 -11.52 4.55 -16.88
C ASN A 49 -12.02 3.76 -18.08
N GLY A 50 -12.96 4.34 -18.84
CA GLY A 50 -13.69 3.69 -19.95
C GLY A 50 -12.87 3.24 -21.16
N PHE A 51 -11.57 2.99 -21.02
CA PHE A 51 -10.71 2.37 -22.03
C PHE A 51 -10.05 1.14 -21.41
N GLY A 52 -10.33 -0.03 -22.02
CA GLY A 52 -9.87 -1.32 -21.54
C GLY A 52 -8.36 -1.39 -21.32
N LEU A 53 -7.98 -2.20 -20.35
CA LEU A 53 -6.62 -2.66 -20.03
C LEU A 53 -5.73 -1.73 -19.19
N SER A 54 -6.23 -0.60 -18.66
CA SER A 54 -5.50 0.18 -17.64
C SER A 54 -6.49 0.99 -16.82
N GLY A 55 -6.38 0.95 -15.50
CA GLY A 55 -7.25 1.71 -14.60
C GLY A 55 -6.44 2.48 -13.58
N LYS A 56 -7.14 3.07 -12.62
CA LYS A 56 -6.53 3.59 -11.39
C LYS A 56 -7.26 2.94 -10.24
N THR A 57 -6.54 2.43 -9.26
CA THR A 57 -7.15 1.97 -8.02
C THR A 57 -6.81 2.96 -6.93
N LYS A 58 -7.79 3.25 -6.07
CA LYS A 58 -7.57 4.11 -4.90
C LYS A 58 -7.86 3.32 -3.63
N PRO A 59 -7.04 3.50 -2.58
CA PRO A 59 -7.41 3.02 -1.26
C PRO A 59 -8.66 3.74 -0.79
N ILE A 60 -9.52 3.03 -0.05
CA ILE A 60 -10.63 3.62 0.70
C ILE A 60 -10.22 3.66 2.17
N PRO A 61 -9.72 4.81 2.70
CA PRO A 61 -9.30 4.92 4.09
C PRO A 61 -10.46 4.56 5.03
N GLY A 62 -10.19 3.76 6.07
CA GLY A 62 -11.20 3.27 6.99
C GLY A 62 -11.98 2.03 6.53
N ASN A 63 -11.87 1.61 5.27
CA ASN A 63 -12.47 0.36 4.80
C ASN A 63 -11.51 -0.81 5.03
N TYR A 64 -11.47 -1.33 6.25
CA TYR A 64 -10.57 -2.44 6.61
C TYR A 64 -11.15 -3.78 6.16
N ILE A 65 -10.47 -4.46 5.24
CA ILE A 65 -10.89 -5.77 4.71
C ILE A 65 -10.18 -6.95 5.40
N SER A 66 -9.13 -6.67 6.17
CA SER A 66 -8.29 -7.68 6.82
C SER A 66 -8.01 -7.28 8.28
N PRO A 67 -7.83 -8.26 9.19
CA PRO A 67 -7.41 -7.97 10.56
C PRO A 67 -6.06 -7.23 10.60
N PRO A 68 -5.80 -6.46 11.68
CA PRO A 68 -4.54 -5.75 11.84
C PRO A 68 -3.39 -6.74 11.98
N PHE A 69 -2.32 -6.51 11.24
CA PHE A 69 -1.10 -7.30 11.30
C PHE A 69 0.11 -6.41 11.49
N ARG A 70 1.16 -6.97 12.09
CA ARG A 70 2.35 -6.21 12.48
C ARG A 70 3.44 -6.43 11.47
N LYS A 71 4.07 -5.35 11.01
CA LYS A 71 5.25 -5.43 10.14
C LYS A 71 6.34 -4.50 10.63
N ARG A 72 7.57 -4.91 10.33
CA ARG A 72 8.76 -4.14 10.61
C ARG A 72 9.14 -3.31 9.39
N ILE A 73 9.41 -2.04 9.61
CA ILE A 73 9.98 -1.15 8.61
C ILE A 73 11.50 -1.35 8.54
N ASN A 74 12.02 -1.33 7.32
CA ASN A 74 13.45 -1.31 7.09
C ASN A 74 14.00 0.12 7.20
N MET A 75 15.31 0.27 7.31
CA MET A 75 16.00 1.55 7.48
C MET A 75 15.72 2.57 6.35
N HIS A 76 15.28 2.07 5.18
CA HIS A 76 14.89 2.86 4.01
C HIS A 76 13.42 3.28 3.96
N GLY A 77 12.62 2.94 4.98
CA GLY A 77 11.22 3.31 5.02
C GLY A 77 10.26 2.32 4.30
N SER A 78 10.78 1.23 3.75
CA SER A 78 9.98 0.19 3.09
C SER A 78 9.57 -0.92 4.04
N VAL A 79 8.40 -1.49 3.82
CA VAL A 79 7.85 -2.60 4.62
C VAL A 79 7.83 -3.87 3.80
N LYS A 80 8.46 -4.94 4.31
CA LYS A 80 8.44 -6.24 3.63
C LYS A 80 7.12 -6.98 3.93
N ILE A 81 6.26 -7.11 2.93
CA ILE A 81 5.00 -7.86 3.06
C ILE A 81 5.29 -9.35 2.95
N ASN A 82 5.97 -9.78 1.88
CA ASN A 82 6.38 -11.17 1.64
C ASN A 82 7.80 -11.23 1.04
N GLU A 83 8.33 -12.41 0.69
CA GLU A 83 9.67 -12.55 0.08
C GLU A 83 9.84 -11.75 -1.20
N VAL A 84 8.79 -11.71 -2.02
CA VAL A 84 8.78 -11.03 -3.33
C VAL A 84 8.02 -9.71 -3.32
N VAL A 85 7.29 -9.39 -2.24
CA VAL A 85 6.39 -8.23 -2.17
C VAL A 85 6.87 -7.23 -1.13
N TRP A 86 7.14 -6.01 -1.59
CA TRP A 86 7.56 -4.88 -0.77
C TRP A 86 6.51 -3.78 -0.85
N ALA A 87 6.06 -3.30 0.30
CA ALA A 87 5.20 -2.14 0.42
C ALA A 87 6.04 -0.88 0.62
N SER A 88 5.69 0.16 -0.12
CA SER A 88 6.30 1.49 -0.02
C SER A 88 5.28 2.49 0.51
N ILE A 89 5.77 3.52 1.21
CA ILE A 89 4.91 4.61 1.68
C ILE A 89 4.26 5.30 0.48
N TRP A 90 2.94 5.47 0.55
CA TRP A 90 2.20 6.22 -0.44
C TRP A 90 2.37 7.71 -0.14
N SER A 91 3.06 8.42 -1.02
CA SER A 91 3.40 9.84 -0.85
C SER A 91 2.21 10.81 -1.01
N GLY A 92 0.98 10.30 -1.19
CA GLY A 92 -0.22 11.12 -1.42
C GLY A 92 -0.42 11.55 -2.89
N GLU A 93 0.45 11.13 -3.81
CA GLU A 93 0.26 11.31 -5.25
C GLU A 93 -0.41 10.08 -5.89
N ALA A 94 -1.34 10.28 -6.82
CA ALA A 94 -2.08 9.20 -7.46
C ALA A 94 -1.15 8.23 -8.20
N LEU A 95 -1.17 6.94 -7.83
CA LEU A 95 -0.34 5.91 -8.46
C LEU A 95 -0.97 5.43 -9.78
N TYR A 96 -0.10 5.28 -10.79
CA TYR A 96 -0.45 4.75 -12.10
C TYR A 96 -0.16 3.24 -12.11
N TYR A 97 -1.11 2.41 -12.57
CA TYR A 97 -0.85 1.00 -12.85
C TYR A 97 -1.01 0.72 -14.34
N SER A 98 -0.16 -0.14 -14.89
CA SER A 98 -0.23 -0.62 -16.27
C SER A 98 -0.50 -2.14 -16.28
N SER A 99 -1.44 -2.59 -17.10
CA SER A 99 -1.58 -3.99 -17.52
C SER A 99 -1.07 -4.10 -18.95
N TYR A 100 -0.19 -5.06 -19.22
CA TYR A 100 0.20 -5.36 -20.60
C TYR A 100 -0.91 -6.22 -21.26
N ALA A 101 -1.08 -6.05 -22.57
CA ALA A 101 -1.97 -6.84 -23.42
C ALA A 101 -1.23 -8.05 -23.99
#